data_AF-A0A950Z8U6-F1
#
_entry.id   AF-A0A950Z8U6-F1
#
_cell.length_a   1.000
_cell.length_b   1.000
_cell.length_c   1.000
_cell.angle_alpha   90.00
_cell.angle_beta   90.00
_cell.angle_gamma   90.00
#
_symmetry.space_group_name_H-M   'P 1'
#
loop_
_entity.id
_entity.type
_entity.pdbx_description
1 polymer ?
#
loop_
_entity_poly.entity_id
_entity_poly.type
_entity_poly.pdbx_seq_one_letter_code
_entity_poly.pdbx_strand_id
1 'polypeptide(L)'
;MKFRIGNAERLGPLHNTSDYTFRHEYSAGPRWLLVGDASGFLDPIFSTGVMIAMTTGRIAVRTLLRADAQNRALTAREQKTYTRRIYAKMDVFIRMIRAFYDDDAFEVFMQSGASLWRIPEAVTSLVAGHTHSDFGMWWRIKLFFLACWIQKHVALAPRIPSLRAASSTSS
;
A
#
# COMPACT_ATOMS: atom_id res chain seq x y z
N MET A 1 9.87 9.67 -23.54
CA MET A 1 8.76 10.43 -22.92
C MET A 1 8.53 11.79 -23.60
N LYS A 2 9.57 12.61 -23.83
CA LYS A 2 9.47 13.91 -24.55
C LYS A 2 8.68 13.89 -25.86
N PHE A 3 8.76 12.81 -26.65
CA PHE A 3 8.10 12.74 -27.96
C PHE A 3 6.57 12.56 -27.90
N ARG A 4 6.03 11.95 -26.82
CA ARG A 4 4.58 11.62 -26.72
C ARG A 4 3.73 12.75 -26.13
N ILE A 5 4.34 13.66 -25.38
CA ILE A 5 3.67 14.80 -24.73
C ILE A 5 4.21 16.15 -25.24
N GLY A 6 5.10 16.15 -26.24
CA GLY A 6 5.75 17.36 -26.75
C GLY A 6 4.81 18.37 -27.40
N ASN A 7 3.69 17.89 -27.98
CA ASN A 7 2.66 18.73 -28.60
C ASN A 7 1.40 18.88 -27.71
N ALA A 8 1.44 18.42 -26.46
CA ALA A 8 0.30 18.54 -25.57
C ALA A 8 0.24 19.96 -24.97
N GLU A 9 -0.94 20.57 -24.97
CA GLU A 9 -1.16 21.84 -24.28
C GLU A 9 -1.31 21.60 -22.77
N ARG A 10 -0.54 22.34 -21.97
CA ARG A 10 -0.65 22.29 -20.51
C ARG A 10 -1.84 23.15 -20.07
N LEU A 11 -2.92 22.51 -19.63
CA LEU A 11 -4.14 23.20 -19.18
C LEU A 11 -4.06 23.87 -17.80
N GLY A 12 -2.99 23.63 -17.03
CA GLY A 12 -2.86 24.18 -15.67
C GLY A 12 -1.43 24.14 -15.12
N PRO A 13 -1.15 24.84 -14.01
CA PRO A 13 0.19 24.89 -13.45
C PRO A 13 0.68 23.52 -12.97
N LEU A 14 2.01 23.36 -12.95
CA LEU A 14 2.63 22.19 -12.34
C LEU A 14 2.46 22.28 -10.82
N HIS A 15 1.81 21.27 -10.24
CA HIS A 15 1.70 21.16 -8.79
C HIS A 15 2.78 20.20 -8.30
N ASN A 16 3.48 20.61 -7.26
CA ASN A 16 4.43 19.77 -6.55
C ASN A 16 3.83 19.47 -5.16
N THR A 17 3.84 18.19 -4.80
CA THR A 17 3.51 17.73 -3.46
C THR A 17 4.76 17.00 -2.96
N SER A 18 5.16 17.21 -1.71
CA SER A 18 6.29 16.51 -1.08
C SER A 18 5.81 15.75 0.16
N ASP A 19 6.59 14.75 0.60
CA ASP A 19 6.36 13.96 1.82
C ASP A 19 5.03 13.21 1.90
N TYR A 20 4.89 12.21 1.02
CA TYR A 20 3.65 11.47 0.86
C TYR A 20 3.34 10.51 2.01
N THR A 21 4.30 9.72 2.51
CA THR A 21 3.93 8.64 3.44
C THR A 21 4.05 9.05 4.90
N PHE A 22 2.92 9.13 5.61
CA PHE A 22 2.85 9.35 7.06
C PHE A 22 1.75 8.53 7.73
N ARG A 23 1.83 8.38 9.04
CA ARG A 23 0.78 7.76 9.88
C ARG A 23 0.79 8.38 11.27
N HIS A 24 -0.38 8.49 11.88
CA HIS A 24 -0.47 8.88 13.29
C HIS A 24 -0.20 7.69 14.21
N GLU A 25 0.15 7.93 15.48
CA GLU A 25 0.28 6.85 16.47
C GLU A 25 -1.10 6.27 16.83
N TYR A 26 -2.09 7.15 16.95
CA TYR A 26 -3.47 6.83 17.27
C TYR A 26 -4.43 7.37 16.20
N SER A 27 -5.43 6.59 15.85
CA SER A 27 -6.50 6.99 14.93
C SER A 27 -7.88 7.03 15.58
N ALA A 28 -7.93 6.98 16.91
CA ALA A 28 -9.14 7.05 17.70
C ALA A 28 -8.89 7.69 19.06
N GLY A 29 -9.88 8.43 19.54
CA GLY A 29 -9.98 8.87 20.93
C GLY A 29 -11.41 8.74 21.44
N PRO A 30 -11.73 9.27 22.64
CA PRO A 30 -13.03 9.07 23.27
C PRO A 30 -14.22 9.53 22.40
N ARG A 31 -14.06 10.64 21.67
CA ARG A 31 -15.13 11.27 20.88
C ARG A 31 -14.70 11.62 19.45
N TRP A 32 -13.66 10.97 18.94
CA TRP A 32 -13.15 11.21 17.58
C TRP A 32 -12.51 9.96 16.98
N LEU A 33 -12.50 9.91 15.65
CA LEU A 33 -11.82 8.90 14.84
C LEU A 33 -11.21 9.59 13.62
N LEU A 34 -10.07 9.07 13.15
CA LEU A 34 -9.45 9.49 11.89
C LEU A 34 -9.73 8.44 10.81
N VAL A 35 -10.04 8.88 9.60
CA VAL A 35 -10.34 8.02 8.44
C VAL A 35 -9.57 8.51 7.21
N GLY A 36 -9.26 7.58 6.30
CA GLY A 36 -8.49 7.87 5.08
C GLY A 36 -7.19 8.60 5.40
N ASP A 37 -6.88 9.61 4.59
CA ASP A 37 -5.65 10.37 4.68
C ASP A 37 -5.48 11.09 6.03
N ALA A 38 -6.58 11.38 6.74
CA ALA A 38 -6.50 11.95 8.09
C ALA A 38 -5.87 10.97 9.11
N SER A 39 -5.92 9.66 8.86
CA SER A 39 -5.27 8.64 9.70
C SER A 39 -3.82 8.36 9.28
N GLY A 40 -3.53 8.57 8.01
CA GLY A 40 -2.23 8.36 7.38
C GLY A 40 -2.38 8.32 5.86
N PHE A 41 -1.35 8.77 5.17
CA PHE A 41 -1.28 8.76 3.70
C PHE A 41 -0.21 7.77 3.24
N LEU A 42 -0.47 7.10 2.12
CA LEU A 42 0.45 6.15 1.49
C LEU A 42 0.81 6.65 0.09
N ASP A 43 2.01 6.30 -0.38
CA ASP A 43 2.43 6.59 -1.75
C ASP A 43 1.36 6.17 -2.80
N PRO A 44 0.97 7.07 -3.73
CA PRO A 44 -0.12 6.84 -4.66
C PRO A 44 0.23 5.88 -5.82
N ILE A 45 1.39 5.24 -5.81
CA ILE A 45 1.86 4.36 -6.90
C ILE A 45 0.88 3.25 -7.31
N PHE A 46 0.06 2.78 -6.36
CA PHE A 46 -0.99 1.79 -6.62
C PHE A 46 -2.41 2.37 -6.62
N SER A 47 -2.58 3.69 -6.57
CA SER A 47 -3.90 4.38 -6.55
C SER A 47 -4.86 3.87 -5.45
N THR A 48 -4.33 3.51 -4.28
CA THR A 48 -5.09 2.85 -3.19
C THR A 48 -5.75 3.82 -2.21
N GLY A 49 -5.48 5.12 -2.29
CA GLY A 49 -5.94 6.12 -1.32
C GLY A 49 -7.47 6.15 -1.13
N VAL A 50 -8.22 6.25 -2.23
CA VAL A 50 -9.70 6.26 -2.20
C VAL A 50 -10.26 4.97 -1.58
N MET A 51 -9.69 3.83 -1.93
CA MET A 51 -10.10 2.54 -1.37
C MET A 51 -9.83 2.46 0.14
N ILE A 52 -8.67 2.96 0.59
CA ILE A 52 -8.32 3.02 2.02
C ILE A 52 -9.28 3.96 2.75
N ALA A 53 -9.59 5.13 2.20
CA ALA A 53 -10.56 6.07 2.77
C ALA A 53 -11.94 5.42 2.96
N MET A 54 -12.45 4.75 1.92
CA MET A 54 -13.75 4.05 2.00
C MET A 54 -13.72 2.88 2.99
N THR A 55 -12.62 2.13 3.02
CA THR A 55 -12.47 0.98 3.91
C THR A 55 -12.40 1.40 5.38
N THR A 56 -11.57 2.39 5.69
CA THR A 56 -11.42 2.94 7.05
C THR A 56 -12.70 3.65 7.51
N GLY A 57 -13.40 4.37 6.62
CA GLY A 57 -14.72 4.95 6.90
C GLY A 57 -15.76 3.90 7.30
N ARG A 58 -15.85 2.78 6.56
CA ARG A 58 -16.74 1.67 6.91
C ARG A 58 -16.41 1.07 8.29
N ILE A 59 -15.13 0.91 8.62
CA ILE A 59 -14.70 0.41 9.93
C ILE A 59 -15.03 1.42 11.03
N ALA A 60 -14.90 2.73 10.75
CA ALA A 60 -15.21 3.80 11.70
C ALA A 60 -16.69 3.81 12.06
N VAL A 61 -17.58 3.80 11.06
CA VAL A 61 -19.04 3.77 11.27
C VAL A 61 -19.45 2.56 12.12
N ARG A 62 -18.94 1.36 11.81
CA ARG A 62 -19.21 0.15 12.61
C ARG A 62 -18.71 0.27 14.05
N THR A 63 -17.60 0.96 14.26
CA THR A 63 -17.03 1.19 15.59
C THR A 63 -17.86 2.20 16.38
N LEU A 64 -18.27 3.31 15.74
CA LEU A 64 -19.10 4.34 16.35
C LEU A 64 -20.49 3.83 16.72
N LEU A 65 -21.19 3.17 15.79
CA LEU A 65 -22.55 2.67 16.03
C LEU A 65 -22.63 1.70 17.23
N ARG A 66 -21.55 0.95 17.51
CA ARG A 66 -21.48 0.07 18.69
C ARG A 66 -21.37 0.83 20.00
N ALA A 67 -20.59 1.91 20.01
CA ALA A 67 -20.44 2.76 21.19
C ALA A 67 -21.70 3.61 21.42
N ASP A 68 -22.28 4.13 20.34
CA ASP A 68 -23.51 4.92 20.32
C ASP A 68 -24.73 4.11 20.81
N ALA A 69 -24.86 2.84 20.40
CA ALA A 69 -25.89 1.93 20.90
C ALA A 69 -25.82 1.68 22.43
N GLN A 70 -24.69 2.00 23.05
CA GLN A 70 -24.47 1.91 24.50
C GLN A 70 -24.45 3.31 25.16
N ASN A 71 -24.81 4.35 24.41
CA ASN A 71 -24.83 5.75 24.80
C ASN A 71 -23.53 6.22 25.48
N ARG A 72 -22.39 5.79 24.94
CA ARG A 72 -21.07 6.08 25.51
C ARG A 72 -20.01 6.40 24.46
N ALA A 73 -18.94 7.04 24.93
CA ALA A 73 -17.69 7.20 24.19
C ALA A 73 -17.00 5.85 23.93
N LEU A 74 -16.03 5.86 23.00
CA LEU A 74 -15.16 4.70 22.77
C LEU A 74 -14.28 4.44 23.98
N THR A 75 -14.24 3.19 24.45
CA THR A 75 -13.29 2.75 25.48
C THR A 75 -11.85 2.75 24.92
N ALA A 76 -10.85 2.83 25.80
CA ALA A 76 -9.44 2.73 25.40
C ALA A 76 -9.16 1.44 24.59
N ARG A 77 -9.83 0.34 24.91
CA ARG A 77 -9.72 -0.93 24.18
C ARG A 77 -10.27 -0.82 22.76
N GLU A 78 -11.43 -0.18 22.57
CA GLU A 78 -12.02 0.03 21.24
C GLU A 78 -11.18 0.98 20.41
N GLN A 79 -10.65 2.07 21.00
CA GLN A 79 -9.74 3.00 20.34
C GLN A 79 -8.50 2.28 19.79
N LYS A 80 -7.86 1.46 20.63
CA LYS A 80 -6.69 0.64 20.25
C LYS A 80 -7.05 -0.40 19.19
N THR A 81 -8.22 -1.02 19.30
CA THR A 81 -8.70 -2.03 18.34
C THR A 81 -8.98 -1.41 16.98
N TYR A 82 -9.59 -0.23 16.95
CA TYR A 82 -9.84 0.52 15.72
C TYR A 82 -8.54 0.87 15.01
N THR A 83 -7.61 1.51 15.74
CA THR A 83 -6.29 1.93 15.20
C THR A 83 -5.54 0.72 14.61
N ARG A 84 -5.47 -0.39 15.34
CA ARG A 84 -4.85 -1.62 14.85
C ARG A 84 -5.53 -2.18 13.59
N ARG A 85 -6.86 -2.14 13.53
CA ARG A 85 -7.61 -2.67 12.38
C ARG A 85 -7.35 -1.89 11.11
N ILE A 86 -7.37 -0.56 11.16
CA ILE A 86 -7.12 0.25 9.98
C ILE A 86 -5.66 0.13 9.53
N TYR A 87 -4.70 0.10 10.47
CA TYR A 87 -3.28 -0.04 10.14
C TYR A 87 -2.95 -1.43 9.60
N ALA A 88 -3.59 -2.49 10.10
CA ALA A 88 -3.45 -3.81 9.50
C ALA A 88 -3.88 -3.84 8.02
N LYS A 89 -4.82 -2.97 7.61
CA LYS A 89 -5.20 -2.83 6.19
C LYS A 89 -4.18 -2.01 5.41
N MET A 90 -3.71 -0.90 5.96
CA MET A 90 -2.67 -0.06 5.34
C MET A 90 -1.32 -0.78 5.20
N ASP A 91 -0.93 -1.59 6.19
CA ASP A 91 0.34 -2.31 6.24
C ASP A 91 0.52 -3.27 5.05
N VAL A 92 -0.58 -3.81 4.52
CA VAL A 92 -0.55 -4.66 3.32
C VAL A 92 -0.07 -3.86 2.11
N PHE A 93 -0.54 -2.62 1.96
CA PHE A 93 -0.12 -1.73 0.88
C PHE A 93 1.27 -1.17 1.11
N ILE A 94 1.61 -0.77 2.34
CA ILE A 94 2.98 -0.33 2.70
C ILE A 94 4.00 -1.39 2.32
N ARG A 95 3.71 -2.67 2.60
CA ARG A 95 4.60 -3.76 2.25
C ARG A 95 4.78 -3.91 0.73
N MET A 96 3.72 -3.67 -0.04
CA MET A 96 3.78 -3.69 -1.51
C MET A 96 4.56 -2.49 -2.06
N ILE A 97 4.32 -1.29 -1.52
CA ILE A 97 5.03 -0.06 -1.88
C ILE A 97 6.53 -0.25 -1.64
N ARG A 98 6.91 -0.76 -0.46
CA ARG A 98 8.31 -1.08 -0.15
C ARG A 98 8.93 -2.08 -1.12
N ALA A 99 8.17 -3.09 -1.54
CA ALA A 99 8.64 -4.06 -2.54
C ALA A 99 8.83 -3.43 -3.92
N PHE A 100 8.02 -2.43 -4.27
CA PHE A 100 8.18 -1.71 -5.53
C PHE A 100 9.45 -0.84 -5.55
N TYR A 101 9.83 -0.25 -4.42
CA TYR A 101 11.04 0.58 -4.32
C TYR A 101 12.33 -0.20 -4.01
N ASP A 102 12.26 -1.51 -3.80
CA ASP A 102 13.43 -2.38 -3.60
C ASP A 102 13.87 -2.94 -4.97
N ASP A 103 15.10 -2.62 -5.40
CA ASP A 103 15.61 -2.96 -6.73
C ASP A 103 15.46 -4.46 -7.04
N ASP A 104 15.80 -5.34 -6.10
CA ASP A 104 15.73 -6.79 -6.28
C ASP A 104 14.26 -7.26 -6.38
N ALA A 105 13.38 -6.79 -5.51
CA ALA A 105 11.96 -7.10 -5.57
C ALA A 105 11.29 -6.52 -6.83
N PHE A 106 11.73 -5.35 -7.30
CA PHE A 106 11.24 -4.71 -8.51
C PHE A 106 11.63 -5.48 -9.77
N GLU A 107 12.84 -6.05 -9.84
CA GLU A 107 13.26 -6.94 -10.92
C GLU A 107 12.31 -8.14 -11.05
N VAL A 108 11.98 -8.78 -9.91
CA VAL A 108 11.00 -9.88 -9.85
C VAL A 108 9.59 -9.40 -10.23
N PHE A 109 9.20 -8.22 -9.76
CA PHE A 109 7.91 -7.62 -10.03
C PHE A 109 7.69 -7.36 -11.53
N MET A 110 8.68 -6.76 -12.21
CA MET A 110 8.57 -6.35 -13.62
C MET A 110 8.71 -7.50 -14.63
N GLN A 111 9.38 -8.60 -14.26
CA GLN A 111 9.68 -9.69 -15.18
C GLN A 111 8.74 -10.89 -15.03
N SER A 112 7.58 -10.68 -14.42
CA SER A 112 6.50 -11.67 -14.25
C SER A 112 5.83 -12.12 -15.58
N GLY A 113 6.51 -11.98 -16.72
CA GLY A 113 6.03 -12.32 -18.07
C GLY A 113 6.12 -13.80 -18.44
N ALA A 114 6.83 -14.63 -17.66
CA ALA A 114 6.81 -16.08 -17.82
C ALA A 114 6.28 -16.68 -16.52
N SER A 115 5.06 -17.21 -16.57
CA SER A 115 4.36 -17.91 -15.49
C SER A 115 5.32 -18.52 -14.45
N LEU A 116 5.32 -17.97 -13.23
CA LEU A 116 5.66 -18.79 -12.08
C LEU A 116 4.52 -18.88 -11.07
N TRP A 117 3.82 -17.80 -10.66
CA TRP A 117 2.79 -17.95 -9.61
C TRP A 117 1.61 -16.95 -9.62
N ARG A 118 1.27 -16.32 -10.77
CA ARG A 118 0.15 -15.34 -10.89
C ARG A 118 0.26 -14.17 -9.88
N ILE A 119 1.48 -13.76 -9.56
CA ILE A 119 1.78 -12.68 -8.61
C ILE A 119 1.20 -11.33 -9.08
N PRO A 120 1.29 -10.94 -10.37
CA PRO A 120 0.62 -9.74 -10.86
C PRO A 120 -0.89 -9.76 -10.60
N GLU A 121 -1.54 -10.91 -10.68
CA GLU A 121 -2.96 -11.03 -10.36
C GLU A 121 -3.25 -10.92 -8.87
N ALA A 122 -2.35 -11.41 -8.00
CA ALA A 122 -2.46 -11.20 -6.57
C ALA A 122 -2.28 -9.73 -6.19
N VAL A 123 -1.36 -9.02 -6.87
CA VAL A 123 -1.18 -7.56 -6.75
C VAL A 123 -2.43 -6.85 -7.25
N THR A 124 -2.91 -7.15 -8.46
CA THR A 124 -4.12 -6.57 -9.03
C THR A 124 -5.36 -6.85 -8.18
N SER A 125 -5.51 -8.06 -7.63
CA SER A 125 -6.61 -8.43 -6.73
C SER A 125 -6.56 -7.66 -5.42
N LEU A 126 -5.36 -7.51 -4.84
CA LEU A 126 -5.14 -6.73 -3.63
C LEU A 126 -5.45 -5.23 -3.85
N VAL A 127 -4.98 -4.66 -4.97
CA VAL A 127 -5.23 -3.26 -5.35
C VAL A 127 -6.70 -3.04 -5.74
N ALA A 128 -7.37 -4.05 -6.30
CA ALA A 128 -8.82 -4.08 -6.52
C ALA A 128 -9.63 -4.21 -5.21
N GLY A 129 -8.98 -4.29 -4.06
CA GLY A 129 -9.64 -4.24 -2.75
C GLY A 129 -10.04 -5.57 -2.15
N HIS A 130 -9.56 -6.70 -2.69
CA HIS A 130 -9.69 -8.02 -2.08
C HIS A 130 -8.79 -8.16 -0.84
N THR A 131 -8.99 -7.33 0.18
CA THR A 131 -8.22 -7.38 1.43
C THR A 131 -8.71 -8.45 2.42
N HIS A 132 -9.54 -9.39 1.95
CA HIS A 132 -10.06 -10.49 2.75
C HIS A 132 -9.02 -11.62 2.85
N SER A 133 -9.02 -12.28 4.00
CA SER A 133 -8.04 -13.30 4.44
C SER A 133 -8.16 -14.62 3.68
N ASP A 134 -8.17 -14.59 2.35
CA ASP A 134 -8.09 -15.82 1.57
C ASP A 134 -6.70 -16.41 1.73
N PHE A 135 -6.62 -17.57 2.36
CA PHE A 135 -5.38 -18.30 2.60
C PHE A 135 -4.52 -18.42 1.32
N GLY A 136 -5.18 -18.61 0.17
CA GLY A 136 -4.53 -18.64 -1.14
C GLY A 136 -3.82 -17.32 -1.49
N MET A 137 -4.41 -16.17 -1.20
CA MET A 137 -3.76 -14.87 -1.44
C MET A 137 -2.63 -14.63 -0.44
N TRP A 138 -2.82 -14.99 0.82
CA TRP A 138 -1.80 -14.84 1.86
C TRP A 138 -0.53 -15.65 1.53
N TRP A 139 -0.66 -16.92 1.15
CA TRP A 139 0.47 -17.76 0.74
C TRP A 139 1.16 -17.23 -0.51
N ARG A 140 0.40 -16.77 -1.52
CA ARG A 140 0.96 -16.19 -2.74
C ARG A 140 1.80 -14.94 -2.45
N ILE A 141 1.33 -14.07 -1.55
CA ILE A 141 2.10 -12.91 -1.14
C ILE A 141 3.37 -13.33 -0.38
N LYS A 142 3.29 -14.34 0.50
CA LYS A 142 4.48 -14.89 1.17
C LYS A 142 5.49 -15.46 0.19
N LEU A 143 5.02 -16.19 -0.83
CA LEU A 143 5.86 -16.75 -1.88
C LEU A 143 6.51 -15.65 -2.74
N PHE A 144 5.79 -14.57 -3.05
CA PHE A 144 6.38 -13.40 -3.71
C PHE A 144 7.54 -12.81 -2.89
N PHE A 145 7.33 -12.57 -1.59
CA PHE A 145 8.40 -12.06 -0.73
C PHE A 145 9.56 -13.05 -0.57
N LEU A 146 9.29 -14.35 -0.58
CA LEU A 146 10.33 -15.38 -0.62
C LEU A 146 11.13 -15.30 -1.94
N ALA A 147 10.46 -15.16 -3.09
CA ALA A 147 11.13 -15.00 -4.37
C ALA A 147 11.99 -13.73 -4.42
N CYS A 148 11.49 -12.61 -3.86
CA CYS A 148 12.27 -11.39 -3.70
C CYS A 148 13.49 -11.62 -2.81
N TRP A 149 13.33 -12.35 -1.70
CA TRP A 149 14.45 -12.68 -0.82
C TRP A 149 15.49 -13.59 -1.50
N ILE A 150 15.04 -14.57 -2.30
CA ILE A 150 15.93 -15.41 -3.10
C ILE A 150 16.66 -14.56 -4.15
N GLN A 151 15.98 -13.63 -4.84
CA GLN A 151 16.59 -12.73 -5.83
C GLN A 151 17.83 -11.99 -5.28
N LYS A 152 17.81 -11.61 -4.00
CA LYS A 152 18.96 -10.96 -3.33
C LYS A 152 20.21 -11.83 -3.33
N HIS A 153 20.05 -13.15 -3.28
CA HIS A 153 21.13 -14.12 -3.14
C HIS A 153 21.42 -14.89 -4.43
N VAL A 154 20.39 -15.14 -5.24
CA VAL A 154 20.44 -15.91 -6.50
C VAL A 154 19.56 -15.19 -7.52
N ALA A 155 20.13 -14.77 -8.64
CA ALA A 155 19.40 -14.04 -9.69
C ALA A 155 18.37 -14.96 -10.39
N LEU A 156 17.16 -15.03 -9.83
CA LEU A 156 15.98 -15.66 -10.42
C LEU A 156 15.47 -14.87 -11.64
N ALA A 157 15.58 -13.55 -11.58
CA ALA A 157 15.16 -12.61 -12.60
C ALA A 157 16.40 -11.90 -13.16
N PRO A 158 16.57 -11.74 -14.49
CA PRO A 158 17.65 -10.96 -15.06
C PRO A 158 17.74 -9.57 -14.44
N ARG A 159 18.95 -9.19 -14.03
CA ARG A 159 19.20 -7.91 -13.36
C ARG A 159 18.99 -6.76 -14.33
N ILE A 160 18.32 -5.69 -13.89
CA ILE A 160 18.07 -4.51 -14.74
C ILE A 160 19.22 -3.52 -14.53
N PRO A 161 20.12 -3.31 -15.52
CA PRO A 161 21.33 -2.52 -15.31
C PRO A 161 21.05 -1.04 -14.99
N SER A 162 19.98 -0.48 -15.55
CA SER A 162 19.61 0.92 -15.36
C SER A 162 19.13 1.25 -13.95
N LEU A 163 18.55 0.28 -13.22
CA LEU A 163 18.16 0.47 -11.82
C LEU A 163 19.41 0.52 -10.93
N ARG A 164 20.33 -0.42 -11.15
CA ARG A 164 21.56 -0.58 -10.36
C ARG A 164 22.58 0.53 -10.60
N ALA A 165 22.58 1.12 -11.80
CA ALA A 165 23.41 2.29 -12.11
C ALA A 165 22.91 3.57 -11.42
N ALA A 166 21.61 3.67 -11.14
CA ALA A 166 21.03 4.83 -10.44
C ALA A 166 21.26 4.73 -8.92
N SER A 167 21.23 3.52 -8.34
CA SER A 167 21.45 3.32 -6.90
C SER A 167 22.93 3.44 -6.48
N SER A 168 23.90 3.26 -7.39
CA SER A 168 25.32 3.49 -7.10
C SER A 168 25.75 4.96 -7.09
N THR A 169 24.99 5.85 -7.72
CA THR A 169 25.25 7.30 -7.74
C THR A 169 24.67 8.06 -6.55
N SER A 170 23.88 7.40 -5.70
CA SER A 170 23.21 7.98 -4.52
C SER A 170 23.86 7.59 -3.17
N SER A 171 25.10 7.10 -3.19
CA SER A 171 25.90 6.75 -1.99
C SER A 171 26.99 7.77 -1.71
#